data_AF-A0A2K3K7A0-F1
#
_entry.id   AF-A0A2K3K7A0-F1
#
_cell.length_a   1.000
_cell.length_b   1.000
_cell.length_c   1.000
_cell.angle_alpha   90.00
_cell.angle_beta   90.00
_cell.angle_gamma   90.00
#
_symmetry.space_group_name_H-M   'P 1'
#
loop_
_entity.id
_entity.type
_entity.pdbx_description
1 polymer ?
#
loop_
_entity_poly.entity_id
_entity_poly.type
_entity_poly.pdbx_seq_one_letter_code
_entity_poly.pdbx_strand_id
1 'polypeptide(L)' 'MQHNTSAQVWVKLFNLSQEYWQKSILFTIASSVGTPICIDSVTARPMHERTFGQFARVLVDMDLSQPLSYK' A
#
# COMPACT_ATOMS: atom_id res chain seq x y z
N MET A 1 -30.10 1.93 5.97
CA MET A 1 -28.84 2.63 5.63
C MET A 1 -27.80 1.54 5.41
N GLN A 2 -27.11 1.54 4.27
CA GLN A 2 -26.10 0.52 3.96
C GLN A 2 -24.83 0.87 4.75
N HIS A 3 -24.46 0.03 5.73
CA HIS A 3 -23.24 0.22 6.49
C HIS A 3 -22.08 -0.34 5.66
N ASN A 4 -21.33 0.53 4.98
CA ASN A 4 -20.17 0.09 4.20
C ASN A 4 -19.02 -0.19 5.19
N THR A 5 -18.81 -1.46 5.51
CA THR A 5 -17.81 -1.89 6.50
C THR A 5 -16.40 -1.99 5.93
N SER A 6 -16.19 -1.73 4.63
CA SER A 6 -14.86 -1.66 4.04
C SER A 6 -14.67 -0.44 3.15
N ALA A 7 -13.43 0.00 3.02
CA ALA A 7 -13.03 1.05 2.11
C ALA A 7 -11.69 0.76 1.45
N GLN A 8 -11.59 1.08 0.16
CA GLN A 8 -10.34 0.99 -0.58
C GLN A 8 -9.55 2.30 -0.42
N VAL A 9 -8.34 2.20 0.13
CA VAL A 9 -7.48 3.35 0.43
C VAL A 9 -6.10 3.19 -0.21
N TRP A 10 -5.55 4.30 -0.70
CA TRP A 10 -4.17 4.34 -1.19
C TRP A 10 -3.21 4.63 -0.03
N VAL A 11 -2.41 3.62 0.34
CA VAL A 11 -1.34 3.77 1.33
C VAL A 11 -0.07 4.20 0.61
N LYS A 12 0.52 5.31 1.05
CA LYS A 12 1.82 5.80 0.54
C LYS A 12 2.94 5.43 1.50
N LEU A 13 3.97 4.79 0.98
CA LEU A 13 5.18 4.38 1.70
C LEU A 13 6.33 5.30 1.28
N PHE A 14 6.72 6.20 2.18
CA PHE A 14 7.79 7.16 1.96
C PHE A 14 9.13 6.62 2.46
N ASN A 15 10.23 7.17 1.93
CA ASN A 15 11.60 6.90 2.37
C ASN A 15 11.99 5.41 2.35
N LEU A 16 11.40 4.65 1.43
CA LEU A 16 11.67 3.24 1.25
C LEU A 16 12.85 3.05 0.28
N SER A 17 13.92 2.37 0.70
CA SER A 17 15.04 2.00 -0.19
C SER A 17 14.55 1.18 -1.38
N GLN A 18 15.17 1.33 -2.55
CA GLN A 18 14.69 0.71 -3.79
C GLN A 18 14.56 -0.83 -3.71
N GLU A 19 15.38 -1.50 -2.89
CA GLU A 19 15.37 -2.95 -2.67
C GLU A 19 14.02 -3.48 -2.13
N TYR A 20 13.27 -2.64 -1.41
CA TYR A 20 11.99 -2.99 -0.82
C TYR A 20 10.80 -2.72 -1.75
N TRP A 21 11.02 -2.18 -2.95
CA TRP A 21 9.94 -1.85 -3.89
C TRP A 21 9.45 -3.06 -4.71
N GLN A 22 9.90 -4.26 -4.35
CA GLN A 22 9.34 -5.48 -4.90
C GLN A 22 7.88 -5.61 -4.45
N LYS A 23 6.99 -5.98 -5.39
CA LYS A 23 5.56 -6.09 -5.12
C LYS A 23 5.24 -6.95 -3.88
N SER A 24 5.96 -8.07 -3.71
CA SER A 24 5.83 -8.96 -2.56
C SER A 24 6.12 -8.24 -1.24
N ILE A 25 7.22 -7.49 -1.17
CA ILE A 25 7.61 -6.71 0.02
C ILE A 25 6.59 -5.62 0.31
N LEU A 26 6.19 -4.86 -0.70
CA LEU A 26 5.17 -3.80 -0.55
C LEU A 26 3.84 -4.36 -0.04
N PHE A 27 3.43 -5.54 -0.54
CA PHE A 27 2.23 -6.23 -0.10
C PHE A 27 2.36 -6.72 1.35
N THR A 28 3.51 -7.26 1.73
CA THR A 28 3.77 -7.66 3.12
C THR A 28 3.73 -6.48 4.08
N ILE A 29 4.23 -5.31 3.69
CA ILE A 29 4.12 -4.10 4.52
C ILE A 29 2.66 -3.65 4.61
N ALA A 30 1.97 -3.56 3.47
CA ALA A 30 0.59 -3.09 3.40
C ALA A 30 -0.43 -4.04 4.05
N SER A 31 -0.09 -5.33 4.22
CA SER A 31 -0.96 -6.29 4.91
C SER A 31 -1.13 -5.99 6.40
N SER A 32 -0.22 -5.20 6.99
CA SER A 32 -0.39 -4.68 8.34
C SER A 32 -1.54 -3.67 8.47
N VAL A 33 -1.93 -3.04 7.36
CA VAL A 33 -2.97 -2.00 7.30
C VAL A 33 -4.34 -2.58 6.89
N GLY A 34 -4.36 -3.64 6.08
CA GLY A 34 -5.58 -4.26 5.56
C GLY A 34 -5.24 -5.32 4.51
N THR A 35 -6.11 -5.56 3.54
CA THR A 35 -5.85 -6.51 2.44
C THR A 35 -5.27 -5.80 1.22
N PRO A 36 -3.99 -6.01 0.85
CA PRO A 36 -3.40 -5.38 -0.34
C PRO A 36 -4.07 -5.88 -1.63
N ILE A 37 -4.41 -4.96 -2.53
CA ILE A 37 -5.07 -5.25 -3.81
C ILE A 37 -4.07 -5.10 -4.97
N CYS A 38 -3.49 -3.92 -5.13
CA CYS A 38 -2.61 -3.61 -6.26
C CYS A 38 -1.62 -2.49 -5.93
N ILE A 39 -0.62 -2.33 -6.78
CA ILE A 39 0.25 -1.15 -6.82
C ILE A 39 -0.12 -0.31 -8.04
N ASP A 40 0.19 0.98 -8.00
CA ASP A 40 -0.01 1.83 -9.17
C ASP A 40 1.06 1.62 -10.25
N SER A 41 0.83 2.19 -11.43
CA SER A 41 1.74 2.08 -12.56
C SER A 41 3.12 2.69 -12.31
N VAL A 42 3.21 3.74 -11.47
CA VAL A 42 4.49 4.37 -11.12
C VAL A 42 5.32 3.46 -10.22
N THR A 43 4.72 2.90 -9.17
CA THR A 43 5.38 1.94 -8.27
C THR A 43 5.73 0.65 -9.02
N ALA A 44 4.95 0.25 -10.03
CA ALA A 44 5.20 -0.95 -10.83
C ALA A 44 6.37 -0.83 -11.81
N ARG A 45 6.90 0.36 -12.08
CA ARG A 45 8.01 0.54 -13.03
C ARG A 45 9.23 -0.31 -12.66
N PRO A 46 10.05 -0.75 -13.63
CA PRO A 46 11.32 -1.40 -13.35
C PRO A 46 12.21 -0.53 -12.46
N MET A 47 13.01 -1.17 -11.60
CA MET A 47 13.85 -0.47 -10.60
C MET A 47 14.79 0.57 -11.23
N HIS A 48 15.30 0.31 -12.43
CA HIS A 48 16.20 1.21 -13.17
C HIS A 48 15.49 2.42 -13.81
N GLU A 49 14.16 2.38 -13.97
CA GLU A 49 13.37 3.49 -14.53
C GLU A 49 12.71 4.36 -13.44
N ARG A 50 12.81 3.96 -12.17
CA ARG A 50 12.21 4.69 -11.05
C ARG A 50 13.03 5.92 -10.70
N THR A 51 12.35 7.05 -10.55
CA THR A 51 12.98 8.30 -10.13
C THR A 51 13.14 8.32 -8.61
N PHE A 52 14.33 8.70 -8.13
CA PHE A 52 14.58 8.92 -6.70
C PHE A 52 13.68 10.04 -6.15
N GLY A 53 13.29 9.92 -4.87
CA GLY A 53 12.41 10.89 -4.20
C GLY A 53 10.91 10.64 -4.39
N GLN A 54 10.52 9.56 -5.08
CA GLN A 54 9.13 9.12 -5.18
C GLN A 54 8.75 8.18 -4.00
N PHE A 55 7.45 8.03 -3.77
CA PHE A 55 6.88 7.07 -2.81
C PHE A 55 6.37 5.83 -3.55
N ALA A 56 6.41 4.68 -2.89
CA ALA A 56 5.64 3.52 -3.31
C ALA A 56 4.19 3.69 -2.83
N ARG A 57 3.20 3.22 -3.60
CA ARG A 57 1.81 3.14 -3.10
C ARG A 57 1.14 1.82 -3.41
N VAL A 58 0.32 1.40 -2.45
CA VAL A 58 -0.46 0.16 -2.51
C VAL A 58 -1.92 0.52 -2.24
N LEU A 59 -2.83 0.02 -3.07
CA LEU A 59 -4.26 0.05 -2.82
C LEU A 59 -4.58 -1.07 -1.82
N VAL A 60 -5.22 -0.72 -0.72
CA VAL A 60 -5.54 -1.64 0.38
C VAL A 60 -7.04 -1.58 0.62
N ASP A 61 -7.68 -2.75 0.74
CA ASP A 61 -9.03 -2.86 1.30
C ASP A 61 -8.93 -2.86 2.82
N MET A 62 -9.52 -1.85 3.46
CA MET A 62 -9.48 -1.64 4.90
C MET A 62 -10.85 -1.93 5.50
N ASP A 63 -10.89 -2.75 6.55
CA ASP A 63 -12.09 -2.97 7.35
C ASP A 63 -12.31 -1.80 8.30
N LEU A 64 -13.43 -1.08 8.12
CA LEU A 64 -13.86 0.06 8.91
C LEU A 64 -14.77 -0.32 10.08
N SER A 65 -15.14 -1.60 10.22
CA SER A 65 -15.90 -2.07 11.37
C SER A 65 -15.05 -2.17 12.65
N GLN A 66 -13.73 -2.23 12.49
CA GLN A 66 -12.79 -2.30 13.58
C GLN A 66 -12.27 -0.90 13.95
N PRO A 67 -12.08 -0.61 15.26
CA PRO A 67 -11.38 0.59 15.67
C PRO A 67 -9.93 0.55 15.17
N LEU A 68 -9.34 1.72 14.95
CA LEU A 68 -7.92 1.87 14.63
C LEU A 68 -7.08 1.22 15.74
N SER A 69 -6.49 0.05 15.46
CA SER A 69 -5.58 -0.60 16.40
C SER A 69 -4.17 -0.07 16.20
N TYR A 70 -3.63 0.64 17.18
CA TYR A 70 -2.19 0.80 17.32
C TYR A 70 -1.67 -0.45 18.07
N LYS A 71 -0.80 -1.23 17.42
CA LYS A 71 -0.01 -2.27 18.09
C LYS A 71 1.35 -1.71 18.48
#